data_AF-A0A8H2SE84-F1
#
_entry.id   AF-A0A8H2SE84-F1
#
_cell.length_a   1.000
_cell.length_b   1.000
_cell.length_c   1.000
_cell.angle_alpha   90.00
_cell.angle_beta   90.00
_cell.angle_gamma   90.00
#
_symmetry.space_group_name_H-M   'P 1'
#
loop_
_entity.id
_entity.type
_entity.pdbx_description
1 polymer ?
#
loop_
_entity_poly.entity_id
_entity_poly.type
_entity_poly.pdbx_seq_one_letter_code
_entity_poly.pdbx_strand_id
1 'polypeptide(L)' 'MTTRNKQIRNFTSNFGPQHPAAHGVSRSVLGMNGEVVERAEPHIGSLHRGTEKLMEYKTYLQALPYFDRS' A
#
# COMPACT_ATOMS: atom_id res chain seq x y z
N MET A 1 20.40 -37.22 4.94
CA MET A 1 19.61 -35.98 4.94
C MET A 1 20.58 -34.81 4.80
N THR A 2 20.72 -34.26 3.60
CA THR A 2 21.65 -33.15 3.33
C THR A 2 20.95 -31.83 3.66
N THR A 3 21.28 -31.23 4.80
CA THR A 3 20.85 -29.88 5.16
C THR A 3 21.56 -28.90 4.22
N ARG A 4 20.88 -28.46 3.15
CA ARG A 4 21.40 -27.39 2.30
C ARG A 4 21.39 -26.10 3.12
N ASN A 5 22.55 -25.67 3.60
CA ASN A 5 22.75 -24.33 4.13
C ASN A 5 22.55 -23.33 2.98
N LYS A 6 21.31 -22.86 2.82
CA LYS A 6 20.94 -21.89 1.78
C LYS A 6 21.38 -20.52 2.28
N GLN A 7 22.46 -19.98 1.69
CA GLN A 7 22.85 -18.57 1.85
C GLN A 7 21.63 -17.71 1.48
N ILE A 8 21.03 -17.08 2.49
CA ILE A 8 19.87 -16.20 2.32
C ILE A 8 20.38 -14.94 1.63
N ARG A 9 19.89 -14.69 0.41
CA ARG A 9 20.24 -13.48 -0.35
C ARG A 9 19.18 -12.42 -0.07
N ASN A 10 19.59 -11.15 -0.02
CA ASN A 10 18.63 -10.06 0.03
C ASN A 10 17.81 -10.05 -1.26
N PHE A 11 16.50 -9.91 -1.13
CA PHE A 11 15.59 -9.84 -2.27
C PHE A 11 14.48 -8.82 -2.01
N THR A 12 13.95 -8.28 -3.10
CA THR A 12 12.84 -7.33 -3.05
C THR A 12 11.52 -8.06 -3.32
N SER A 13 10.55 -7.89 -2.43
CA SER A 13 9.22 -8.48 -2.55
C SER A 13 8.16 -7.38 -2.71
N ASN A 14 7.26 -7.53 -3.68
CA ASN A 14 6.18 -6.57 -3.91
C ASN A 14 4.91 -7.02 -3.19
N PHE A 15 4.56 -6.31 -2.13
CA PHE A 15 3.30 -6.48 -1.42
C PHE A 15 2.24 -5.61 -2.09
N GLY A 16 1.48 -6.21 -3.01
CA GLY A 16 0.56 -5.50 -3.90
C GLY A 16 -0.81 -5.18 -3.28
N PRO A 17 -1.60 -4.33 -3.97
CA PRO A 17 -2.92 -3.89 -3.52
C PRO A 17 -3.98 -4.99 -3.47
N GLN A 18 -3.76 -6.10 -4.18
CA GLN A 18 -4.64 -7.27 -4.18
C GLN A 18 -4.20 -8.33 -3.17
N HIS A 19 -3.08 -8.10 -2.44
CA HIS A 19 -2.57 -9.09 -1.51
C HIS A 19 -3.59 -9.30 -0.38
N PRO A 20 -3.98 -10.54 -0.03
CA PRO A 20 -5.05 -10.79 0.95
C PRO A 20 -4.79 -10.18 2.33
N ALA A 21 -3.53 -9.96 2.68
CA ALA A 21 -3.11 -9.31 3.93
C ALA A 21 -2.93 -7.77 3.82
N ALA A 22 -3.17 -7.16 2.65
CA ALA A 22 -3.13 -5.71 2.51
C ALA A 22 -4.41 -5.08 3.05
N HIS A 23 -4.26 -4.10 3.95
CA HIS A 23 -5.41 -3.32 4.43
C HIS A 23 -5.79 -2.28 3.38
N GLY A 24 -7.03 -2.37 2.88
CA GLY A 24 -7.47 -1.56 1.75
C GLY A 24 -6.67 -1.85 0.48
N VAL A 25 -6.46 -0.84 -0.35
CA VAL A 25 -5.74 -0.97 -1.64
C VAL A 25 -4.32 -0.41 -1.48
N SER A 26 -3.57 -1.01 -0.54
CA SER A 26 -2.22 -0.57 -0.20
C SER A 26 -1.16 -1.38 -0.94
N ARG A 27 -0.13 -0.70 -1.46
CA ARG A 27 1.04 -1.33 -2.06
C ARG A 27 2.30 -0.97 -1.26
N SER A 28 3.17 -1.93 -1.01
CA SER A 28 4.49 -1.69 -0.41
C SER A 28 5.54 -2.59 -1.06
N VAL A 29 6.70 -2.03 -1.38
CA VAL A 29 7.85 -2.79 -1.87
C VAL A 29 8.78 -3.04 -0.70
N LEU A 30 9.01 -4.31 -0.37
CA LEU A 30 9.75 -4.75 0.82
C LEU A 30 11.16 -5.21 0.42
N GLY A 31 12.18 -4.64 1.03
CA GLY A 31 13.55 -5.16 0.99
C GLY A 31 13.73 -6.16 2.13
N MET A 32 13.90 -7.44 1.78
CA MET A 32 13.97 -8.55 2.73
C MET A 32 15.36 -9.17 2.77
N ASN A 33 15.84 -9.47 3.97
CA ASN A 33 16.98 -10.33 4.23
C ASN A 33 16.46 -11.60 4.91
N GLY A 34 16.07 -12.57 4.07
CA GLY A 34 15.39 -13.78 4.54
C GLY A 34 13.98 -13.48 5.03
N GLU A 35 13.76 -13.71 6.32
CA GLU A 35 12.46 -13.51 6.99
C GLU A 35 12.36 -12.13 7.64
N VAL A 36 13.43 -11.34 7.61
CA VAL A 36 13.49 -9.98 8.19
C VAL A 36 13.27 -8.93 7.11
N VAL A 37 12.40 -7.97 7.38
CA VAL A 37 12.21 -6.78 6.54
C VAL A 37 13.19 -5.69 6.99
N GLU A 38 14.12 -5.31 6.12
CA GLU A 38 15.09 -4.24 6.39
C GLU A 38 14.55 -2.86 5.96
N ARG A 39 13.73 -2.82 4.92
CA ARG A 39 13.14 -1.59 4.36
C ARG A 39 11.75 -1.87 3.78
N ALA A 40 10.84 -0.93 3.93
CA ALA A 40 9.55 -0.92 3.24
C ALA A 40 9.34 0.42 2.54
N GLU A 41 9.04 0.38 1.25
CA GLU A 41 8.68 1.55 0.45
C GLU A 41 7.16 1.52 0.20
N PRO A 42 6.36 2.30 0.93
CA PRO A 42 4.94 2.37 0.69
C PRO A 42 4.66 3.18 -0.58
N HIS A 43 3.80 2.64 -1.44
CA HIS A 43 3.26 3.33 -2.60
C HIS A 43 1.79 3.63 -2.34
N ILE A 44 1.50 4.90 -2.06
CA ILE A 44 0.15 5.41 -1.78
C ILE A 44 -0.51 6.00 -3.02
N GLY A 45 -1.80 6.37 -2.90
CA GLY A 45 -2.52 7.09 -3.96
C GLY A 45 -3.36 6.20 -4.88
N SER A 46 -3.39 4.88 -4.68
CA SER A 46 -4.22 3.96 -5.48
C SER A 46 -5.72 4.24 -5.40
N LEU A 47 -6.17 4.97 -4.38
CA LEU A 47 -7.57 5.38 -4.19
C LEU A 47 -7.74 6.90 -4.23
N HIS A 48 -6.78 7.66 -4.77
CA HIS A 48 -6.94 9.12 -4.86
C HIS A 48 -8.12 9.47 -5.79
N ARG A 49 -9.17 10.06 -5.22
CA ARG A 49 -10.40 10.44 -5.95
C ARG A 49 -10.45 11.92 -6.34
N GLY A 50 -9.44 12.70 -5.99
CA GLY A 50 -9.42 14.15 -6.24
C GLY A 50 -10.54 14.90 -5.49
N THR A 51 -10.90 14.47 -4.28
CA THR A 51 -11.96 15.08 -3.46
C THR A 51 -11.72 16.58 -3.28
N GLU A 52 -10.47 17.01 -3.06
CA GLU A 52 -10.07 18.42 -2.97
C GLU A 52 -10.56 19.24 -4.19
N LYS A 53 -10.28 18.76 -5.40
CA LYS A 53 -10.70 19.43 -6.64
C LYS A 53 -12.22 19.35 -6.86
N LEU A 54 -12.83 18.23 -6.51
CA LEU A 54 -14.28 18.05 -6.62
C LEU A 54 -15.05 19.00 -5.71
N MET A 55 -14.50 19.36 -4.55
CA MET A 55 -15.14 20.28 -3.61
C MET A 55 -15.13 21.74 -4.09
N GLU A 56 -14.27 22.11 -5.04
CA GLU A 56 -14.29 23.47 -5.63
C GLU A 56 -15.59 23.76 -6.41
N TYR A 57 -16.22 22.74 -6.98
CA TYR A 57 -17.42 22.87 -7.83
C TYR A 57 -18.72 22.45 -7.12
N LYS A 58 -18.66 22.16 -5.82
CA LYS A 58 -19.81 21.67 -5.03
C LYS A 58 -20.21 22.73 -4.01
N THR A 59 -21.52 22.90 -3.81
CA THR A 59 -22.00 23.75 -2.71
C THR A 59 -21.77 23.05 -1.36
N TYR A 60 -21.75 23.83 -0.28
CA TYR A 60 -21.44 23.31 1.05
C TYR A 60 -22.30 22.10 1.46
N LEU A 61 -23.61 22.14 1.21
CA LEU A 61 -24.52 21.02 1.50
C LEU A 61 -24.25 19.79 0.62
N GLN A 62 -23.79 19.98 -0.62
CA GLN A 62 -23.45 18.89 -1.53
C GLN A 62 -22.10 18.25 -1.19
N ALA A 63 -21.23 18.96 -0.49
CA ALA A 63 -19.92 18.48 -0.05
C ALA A 63 -20.01 17.55 1.18
N LEU A 64 -21.01 17.73 2.05
CA LEU A 64 -21.15 16.96 3.31
C LEU A 64 -21.01 15.43 3.15
N PRO A 65 -21.63 14.77 2.15
CA PRO A 65 -21.52 13.31 2.01
C PRO A 65 -20.14 12.80 1.57
N TYR A 66 -19.24 13.68 1.10
CA TYR A 66 -17.90 13.30 0.68
C TYR A 66 -16.93 13.12 1.86
N PHE A 67 -17.21 13.78 2.99
CA PHE A 67 -16.39 13.68 4.21
C PHE A 67 -16.70 12.44 5.06
N ASP A 68 -17.79 11.73 4.75
CA ASP A 68 -18.16 10.46 5.41
C ASP A 68 -17.53 9.24 4.70
N ARG A 69 -16.91 9.44 3.53
CA ARG A 69 -16.31 8.37 2.72
C ARG A 69 -14.78 8.49 2.58
N SER A 70 -14.15 9.30 3.43
CA SER A 70 -12.69 9.45 3.53
C SER A 70 -12.05 8.31 4.32
#